data_AF-A0A8H4PYG7-F1
#
_entry.id   AF-A0A8H4PYG7-F1
#
_cell.length_a   1.000
_cell.length_b   1.000
_cell.length_c   1.000
_cell.angle_alpha   90.00
_cell.angle_beta   90.00
_cell.angle_gamma   90.00
#
_symmetry.space_group_name_H-M   'P 1'
#
loop_
_entity.id
_entity.type
_entity.pdbx_description
1 polymer ?
#
loop_
_entity_poly.entity_id
_entity_poly.type
_entity_poly.pdbx_seq_one_letter_code
_entity_poly.pdbx_strand_id
1 'polypeptide(L)'
;MGHSYGKRAGTRYAFSRNFRQKGMIALNTYLRQYRVGDIVDVKVNGAVQKGMPYKVYHGKTGVVYNVTKSAVGVIIYKKVWHRYIEKRINVRIEHISPSRSREDFLKRVKSNAAAKKQARADGVTVQVKRQPLQPREARTVSLIDNPPETVTPLPYETTI
;
A
#
# COMPACT_ATOMS: atom_id res chain seq x y z
N MET A 1 11.18 -8.28 -35.11
CA MET A 1 12.19 -7.29 -34.66
C MET A 1 12.65 -7.65 -33.25
N GLY A 2 13.95 -7.81 -33.01
CA GLY A 2 14.48 -8.09 -31.67
C GLY A 2 14.29 -6.88 -30.74
N HIS A 3 13.81 -7.11 -29.51
CA HIS A 3 13.74 -6.05 -28.50
C HIS A 3 15.08 -5.88 -27.80
N SER A 4 15.40 -4.65 -27.36
CA SER A 4 16.53 -4.42 -26.46
C SER A 4 16.12 -4.71 -25.01
N TYR A 5 16.81 -5.64 -24.36
CA TYR A 5 16.50 -6.12 -23.00
C TYR A 5 17.36 -5.46 -21.91
N GLY A 6 17.69 -4.17 -22.07
CA GLY A 6 18.43 -3.42 -21.07
C GLY A 6 17.75 -3.37 -19.70
N LYS A 7 18.52 -3.13 -18.63
CA LYS A 7 18.03 -3.12 -17.23
C LYS A 7 16.86 -2.15 -17.01
N ARG A 8 16.76 -1.08 -17.79
CA ARG A 8 15.71 -0.05 -17.74
C ARG A 8 14.81 -0.03 -18.99
N ALA A 9 14.85 -1.08 -19.80
CA ALA A 9 13.95 -1.19 -20.96
C ALA A 9 12.49 -1.16 -20.49
N GLY A 10 11.66 -0.31 -21.11
CA GLY A 10 10.24 -0.17 -20.79
C GLY A 10 9.91 0.61 -19.50
N THR A 11 10.86 1.34 -18.90
CA THR A 11 10.62 2.09 -17.65
C THR A 11 10.32 3.58 -17.85
N ARG A 12 9.92 4.01 -19.07
CA ARG A 12 9.71 5.43 -19.43
C ARG A 12 8.78 6.13 -18.45
N TYR A 13 7.61 5.55 -18.19
CA TYR A 13 6.62 6.10 -17.26
C TYR A 13 6.82 5.60 -15.83
N ALA A 14 7.17 4.31 -15.66
CA ALA A 14 7.31 3.70 -14.33
C ALA A 14 8.34 4.40 -13.43
N PHE A 15 9.45 4.89 -14.00
CA PHE A 15 10.49 5.59 -13.24
C PHE A 15 10.44 7.12 -13.41
N SER A 16 9.40 7.63 -14.09
CA SER A 16 9.23 9.07 -14.25
C SER A 16 8.86 9.73 -12.92
N ARG A 17 9.20 11.01 -12.78
CA ARG A 17 8.70 11.84 -11.68
C ARG A 17 7.29 12.30 -12.03
N ASN A 18 6.42 12.30 -11.02
CA ASN A 18 5.06 12.81 -11.16
C ASN A 18 5.06 14.29 -11.61
N PHE A 19 3.95 14.69 -12.23
CA PHE A 19 3.73 16.07 -12.64
C PHE A 19 3.87 17.04 -11.47
N ARG A 20 4.59 18.16 -11.70
CA ARG A 20 4.91 19.18 -10.68
C ARG A 20 5.60 18.65 -9.40
N GLN A 21 6.23 17.47 -9.46
CA GLN A 21 7.00 16.87 -8.36
C GLN A 21 8.46 16.60 -8.76
N LYS A 22 9.00 17.39 -9.68
CA LYS A 22 10.42 17.36 -10.07
C LYS A 22 11.25 18.22 -9.11
N GLY A 23 12.56 17.99 -9.04
CA GLY A 23 13.48 18.74 -8.18
C GLY A 23 13.88 18.00 -6.91
N MET A 24 14.13 18.76 -5.84
CA MET A 24 14.67 18.24 -4.58
C MET A 24 13.69 17.27 -3.89
N ILE A 25 14.23 16.18 -3.36
CA ILE A 25 13.44 15.19 -2.60
C ILE A 25 13.18 15.73 -1.20
N ALA A 26 11.95 15.59 -0.71
CA ALA A 26 11.57 16.02 0.63
C ALA A 26 12.43 15.32 1.71
N LEU A 27 12.90 16.10 2.69
CA LEU A 27 13.81 15.64 3.75
C LEU A 27 13.24 14.49 4.61
N ASN A 28 11.91 14.42 4.75
CA ASN A 28 11.23 13.30 5.41
C ASN A 28 11.68 11.94 4.87
N THR A 29 11.98 11.84 3.57
CA THR A 29 12.46 10.58 2.97
C THR A 29 13.76 10.10 3.62
N TYR A 30 14.67 11.01 3.95
CA TYR A 30 15.99 10.71 4.54
C TYR A 30 15.95 10.57 6.06
N LEU A 31 15.03 11.29 6.73
CA LEU A 31 14.89 11.26 8.19
C LEU A 31 14.13 10.03 8.71
N ARG A 32 13.50 9.25 7.81
CA ARG A 32 12.81 8.01 8.17
C ARG A 32 13.78 6.95 8.64
N GLN A 33 13.49 6.39 9.82
CA GLN A 33 14.22 5.27 10.37
C GLN A 33 13.63 3.96 9.88
N TYR A 34 14.50 3.02 9.52
CA TYR A 34 14.15 1.65 9.17
C TYR A 34 14.87 0.69 10.09
N ARG A 35 14.17 -0.35 10.53
CA ARG A 35 14.68 -1.42 11.38
C ARG A 35 14.54 -2.77 10.67
N VAL A 36 15.33 -3.74 11.10
CA VAL A 36 15.20 -5.12 10.64
C VAL A 36 13.81 -5.65 11.02
N GLY A 37 13.12 -6.28 10.07
CA GLY A 37 11.75 -6.77 10.24
C GLY A 37 10.66 -5.78 9.79
N ASP A 38 11.00 -4.53 9.49
CA ASP A 38 10.01 -3.58 8.97
C ASP A 38 9.51 -4.01 7.57
N ILE A 39 8.21 -3.79 7.33
CA ILE A 39 7.58 -4.05 6.04
C ILE A 39 7.65 -2.78 5.21
N VAL A 40 8.26 -2.88 4.03
CA VAL A 40 8.52 -1.75 3.16
C VAL A 40 8.05 -2.00 1.73
N ASP A 41 7.55 -0.94 1.11
CA ASP A 41 7.15 -0.91 -0.29
C ASP A 41 8.27 -0.29 -1.13
N VAL A 42 8.59 -0.94 -2.24
CA VAL A 42 9.62 -0.48 -3.17
C VAL A 42 8.99 0.37 -4.27
N LYS A 43 9.29 1.67 -4.25
CA LYS A 43 8.84 2.64 -5.26
C LYS A 43 10.02 3.43 -5.79
N VAL A 44 10.40 3.14 -7.03
CA VAL A 44 11.55 3.77 -7.68
C VAL A 44 11.34 5.27 -7.82
N ASN A 45 12.39 6.02 -7.51
CA ASN A 45 12.44 7.47 -7.66
C ASN A 45 13.47 7.82 -8.74
N GLY A 46 13.02 8.23 -9.91
CA GLY A 46 13.90 8.51 -11.05
C GLY A 46 14.90 9.66 -10.87
N ALA A 47 14.72 10.51 -9.84
CA ALA A 47 15.65 11.60 -9.53
C ALA A 47 16.99 11.09 -8.95
N VAL A 48 17.01 9.88 -8.37
CA VAL A 48 18.21 9.24 -7.81
C VAL A 48 18.48 7.96 -8.59
N GLN A 49 19.64 7.87 -9.22
CA GLN A 49 20.01 6.70 -10.04
C GLN A 49 20.75 5.63 -9.23
N LYS A 50 21.43 6.02 -8.13
CA LYS A 50 22.20 5.11 -7.28
C LYS A 50 21.27 4.23 -6.44
N GLY A 51 21.60 2.94 -6.29
CA GLY A 51 20.81 2.00 -5.50
C GLY A 51 19.39 1.76 -6.02
N MET A 52 19.14 2.08 -7.30
CA MET A 52 17.86 1.90 -7.95
C MET A 52 17.55 0.40 -8.14
N PRO A 53 16.38 -0.08 -7.69
CA PRO A 53 15.98 -1.47 -7.87
C PRO A 53 15.60 -1.76 -9.32
N TYR A 54 15.72 -3.02 -9.72
CA TYR A 54 15.28 -3.47 -11.04
C TYR A 54 13.76 -3.35 -11.19
N LYS A 55 13.28 -3.10 -12.42
CA LYS A 55 11.87 -2.80 -12.74
C LYS A 55 10.87 -3.84 -12.21
N VAL A 56 11.27 -5.10 -12.10
CA VAL A 56 10.42 -6.18 -11.57
C VAL A 56 10.06 -5.99 -10.09
N TYR A 57 10.90 -5.29 -9.33
CA TYR A 57 10.66 -5.00 -7.91
C TYR A 57 9.88 -3.71 -7.69
N HIS A 58 9.60 -2.92 -8.73
CA HIS A 58 8.79 -1.73 -8.60
C HIS A 58 7.35 -2.10 -8.19
N GLY A 59 6.84 -1.46 -7.14
CA GLY A 59 5.52 -1.75 -6.56
C GLY A 59 5.45 -3.07 -5.79
N LYS A 60 6.59 -3.68 -5.44
CA LYS A 60 6.64 -4.86 -4.59
C LYS A 60 6.88 -4.48 -3.13
N THR A 61 6.26 -5.24 -2.24
CA THR A 61 6.45 -5.14 -0.80
C THR A 61 7.43 -6.22 -0.35
N GLY A 62 8.28 -5.89 0.62
CA GLY A 62 9.25 -6.81 1.19
C GLY A 62 9.52 -6.52 2.66
N VAL A 63 10.42 -7.32 3.24
CA VAL A 63 10.83 -7.21 4.63
C VAL A 63 12.29 -6.80 4.70
N VAL A 64 12.62 -5.86 5.57
CA VAL A 64 13.99 -5.43 5.80
C VAL A 64 14.79 -6.52 6.51
N TYR A 65 15.92 -6.94 5.93
CA TYR A 65 16.84 -7.92 6.53
C TYR A 65 18.15 -7.29 7.01
N ASN A 66 18.57 -6.17 6.42
CA ASN A 66 19.81 -5.48 6.76
C ASN A 66 19.63 -3.96 6.60
N VAL A 67 20.35 -3.18 7.39
CA VAL A 67 20.34 -1.72 7.35
C VAL A 67 21.78 -1.23 7.24
N THR A 68 22.03 -0.34 6.28
CA THR A 68 23.36 0.27 6.05
C THR A 68 23.26 1.79 6.07
N LYS A 69 24.40 2.49 5.97
CA LYS A 69 24.47 3.96 6.04
C LYS A 69 23.48 4.71 5.14
N SER A 70 23.26 4.24 3.90
CA SER A 70 22.42 4.94 2.91
C SER A 70 21.37 4.06 2.24
N ALA A 71 21.35 2.77 2.56
CA ALA A 71 20.52 1.78 1.89
C ALA A 71 20.01 0.75 2.87
N VAL A 72 18.96 0.07 2.45
CA VAL A 72 18.29 -0.99 3.19
C VAL A 72 18.30 -2.25 2.33
N GLY A 73 18.63 -3.36 2.96
CA GLY A 73 18.51 -4.69 2.38
C GLY A 73 17.07 -5.18 2.54
N VAL A 74 16.40 -5.49 1.44
CA VAL A 74 15.01 -5.95 1.43
C VAL A 74 14.94 -7.37 0.85
N ILE A 75 14.21 -8.25 1.55
CA ILE A 75 13.82 -9.56 1.06
C ILE A 75 12.49 -9.43 0.33
N ILE A 76 12.45 -9.88 -0.92
CA ILE A 76 11.24 -9.92 -1.77
C ILE A 76 11.11 -11.31 -2.41
N TYR A 77 9.90 -11.86 -2.39
CA TYR A 77 9.59 -13.07 -3.14
C TYR A 77 9.29 -12.75 -4.60
N LYS A 78 10.16 -13.22 -5.50
CA LYS A 78 9.96 -13.11 -6.95
C LYS A 78 9.45 -14.44 -7.49
N LYS A 79 8.33 -14.41 -8.20
CA LYS A 79 7.88 -15.55 -9.01
C LYS A 79 8.84 -15.76 -10.19
N VAL A 80 9.42 -16.94 -10.28
CA VAL A 80 10.26 -17.38 -11.40
C VAL A 80 9.64 -18.65 -11.94
N TRP A 81 8.93 -18.53 -13.07
CA TRP A 81 8.15 -19.62 -13.66
C TRP A 81 7.15 -20.22 -12.65
N HIS A 82 7.43 -21.44 -12.18
CA HIS A 82 6.56 -22.24 -11.32
C HIS A 82 6.78 -22.02 -9.82
N ARG A 83 7.85 -21.32 -9.39
CA ARG A 83 8.20 -21.17 -7.96
C ARG A 83 8.45 -19.74 -7.53
N TYR A 84 8.28 -19.48 -6.23
CA TYR A 84 8.71 -18.23 -5.60
C TYR A 84 10.13 -18.39 -5.07
N ILE A 85 11.00 -17.44 -5.41
CA ILE A 85 12.37 -17.41 -4.95
C ILE A 85 12.57 -16.18 -4.07
N GLU A 86 13.15 -16.40 -2.90
CA GLU A 86 13.61 -15.31 -2.04
C GLU A 86 14.71 -14.53 -2.76
N LYS A 87 14.51 -13.23 -2.93
CA LYS A 87 15.50 -12.31 -3.51
C LYS A 87 15.86 -11.25 -2.49
N ARG A 88 17.15 -11.18 -2.18
CA ARG A 88 17.74 -10.11 -1.36
C ARG A 88 18.23 -9.01 -2.28
N ILE A 89 17.70 -7.81 -2.09
CA ILE A 89 18.07 -6.63 -2.87
C ILE A 89 18.56 -5.53 -1.94
N ASN A 90 19.57 -4.78 -2.39
CA ASN A 90 20.06 -3.61 -1.67
C ASN A 90 19.52 -2.37 -2.36
N VAL A 91 18.68 -1.63 -1.66
CA VAL A 91 17.91 -0.52 -2.23
C VAL A 91 18.11 0.73 -1.38
N ARG A 92 18.34 1.85 -2.05
CA ARG A 92 18.49 3.14 -1.39
C ARG A 92 17.19 3.65 -0.78
N ILE A 93 17.30 4.44 0.29
CA ILE A 93 16.15 4.90 1.09
C ILE A 93 15.17 5.73 0.25
N GLU A 94 15.65 6.45 -0.76
CA GLU A 94 14.85 7.26 -1.68
C GLU A 94 13.88 6.44 -2.55
N HIS A 95 14.08 5.12 -2.61
CA HIS A 95 13.25 4.18 -3.37
C HIS A 95 12.34 3.32 -2.49
N ILE A 96 12.30 3.60 -1.19
CA ILE A 96 11.60 2.80 -0.19
C ILE A 96 10.60 3.68 0.56
N SER A 97 9.45 3.12 0.87
CA SER A 97 8.47 3.71 1.79
C SER A 97 7.97 2.66 2.78
N PRO A 98 7.72 3.01 4.06
CA PRO A 98 7.07 2.11 5.00
C PRO A 98 5.67 1.72 4.53
N SER A 99 5.30 0.44 4.67
CA SER A 99 3.98 -0.03 4.26
C SER A 99 2.92 0.28 5.31
N ARG A 100 1.85 0.99 4.90
CA ARG A 100 0.70 1.32 5.77
C ARG A 100 -0.12 0.09 6.17
N SER A 101 0.00 -1.01 5.43
CA SER A 101 -0.70 -2.27 5.71
C SER A 101 -0.37 -2.82 7.12
N ARG A 102 0.89 -2.67 7.55
CA ARG A 102 1.34 -3.10 8.88
C ARG A 102 0.86 -2.16 9.97
N GLU A 103 0.76 -0.86 9.68
CA GLU A 103 0.33 0.15 10.63
C GLU A 103 -1.10 -0.11 11.12
N ASP A 104 -2.03 -0.37 10.19
CA ASP A 104 -3.42 -0.69 10.51
C ASP A 104 -3.54 -1.98 11.33
N PHE A 105 -2.77 -3.01 10.97
CA PHE A 105 -2.68 -4.25 11.73
C PHE A 105 -2.22 -3.99 13.18
N LEU A 106 -1.15 -3.21 13.38
CA LEU A 106 -0.60 -2.91 14.70
C LEU A 106 -1.58 -2.09 15.55
N LYS A 107 -2.27 -1.11 14.95
CA LYS A 107 -3.34 -0.34 15.61
C LYS A 107 -4.44 -1.28 16.11
N ARG A 108 -4.87 -2.22 15.27
CA ARG A 108 -5.88 -3.23 15.63
C ARG A 108 -5.40 -4.23 16.69
N VAL A 109 -4.12 -4.63 16.69
CA VAL A 109 -3.58 -5.48 17.76
C VAL A 109 -3.69 -4.78 19.11
N LYS A 110 -3.35 -3.48 19.17
CA LYS A 110 -3.45 -2.68 20.39
C LYS A 110 -4.90 -2.50 20.84
N SER A 111 -5.81 -2.14 19.93
CA SER A 111 -7.24 -1.97 20.27
C SER A 111 -7.87 -3.28 20.76
N ASN A 112 -7.54 -4.41 20.12
CA ASN A 112 -8.04 -5.71 20.52
C ASN A 112 -7.51 -6.14 21.90
N ALA A 113 -6.24 -5.84 22.21
CA ALA A 113 -5.66 -6.11 23.52
C ALA A 113 -6.34 -5.27 24.62
N ALA A 114 -6.61 -3.99 24.35
CA ALA A 114 -7.34 -3.12 25.26
C ALA A 114 -8.77 -3.61 25.51
N ALA A 115 -9.52 -3.95 24.46
CA ALA A 115 -10.87 -4.48 24.57
C ALA A 115 -10.94 -5.80 25.34
N LYS A 116 -9.98 -6.71 25.13
CA LYS A 116 -9.87 -7.95 25.91
C LYS A 116 -9.59 -7.71 27.38
N LYS A 117 -8.74 -6.72 27.69
CA LYS A 117 -8.41 -6.36 29.08
C LYS A 117 -9.63 -5.80 29.80
N GLN A 118 -10.39 -4.91 29.15
CA GLN A 118 -11.63 -4.35 29.69
C GLN A 118 -12.69 -5.43 29.89
N ALA A 119 -12.97 -6.24 28.86
CA ALA A 119 -13.94 -7.33 28.94
C ALA A 119 -13.64 -8.33 30.08
N ARG A 120 -12.35 -8.61 30.34
CA ARG A 120 -11.94 -9.44 31.48
C ARG A 120 -12.20 -8.77 32.84
N ALA A 121 -12.06 -7.45 32.94
CA ALA A 121 -12.37 -6.71 34.16
C ALA A 121 -13.89 -6.64 34.40
N ASP A 122 -14.67 -6.47 33.34
CA ASP A 122 -16.13 -6.35 33.40
C ASP A 122 -16.86 -7.71 33.49
N GLY A 123 -16.14 -8.82 33.29
CA GLY A 123 -16.70 -10.19 33.27
C GLY A 123 -17.50 -10.52 32.01
N VAL A 124 -17.40 -9.71 30.96
CA VAL A 124 -18.15 -9.87 29.70
C VAL A 124 -17.28 -10.56 28.64
N THR A 125 -17.89 -11.33 27.74
CA THR A 125 -17.19 -11.91 26.59
C THR A 125 -17.17 -10.94 25.39
N VAL A 126 -16.01 -10.72 24.77
CA VAL A 126 -15.84 -9.82 23.61
C VAL A 126 -15.42 -10.56 22.34
N GLN A 127 -16.12 -10.31 21.22
CA GLN A 127 -15.76 -10.83 19.90
C GLN A 127 -14.82 -9.85 19.17
N VAL A 128 -13.52 -10.18 19.11
CA VAL A 128 -12.49 -9.34 18.47
C VAL A 128 -12.15 -9.73 17.02
N LYS A 129 -12.83 -10.75 16.48
CA LYS A 129 -12.65 -11.21 15.10
C LYS A 129 -13.45 -10.29 14.17
N ARG A 130 -12.85 -9.93 13.03
CA ARG A 130 -13.54 -9.16 12.00
C ARG A 130 -14.65 -10.01 11.37
N GLN A 131 -15.77 -9.38 11.09
CA GLN A 131 -16.85 -9.97 10.31
C GLN A 131 -16.95 -9.31 8.93
N PRO A 132 -17.31 -10.04 7.87
CA PRO A 132 -17.67 -9.42 6.61
C PRO A 132 -18.96 -8.60 6.78
N LEU A 133 -19.24 -7.75 5.78
CA LEU A 133 -20.48 -6.99 5.73
C LEU A 133 -21.67 -7.96 5.78
N GLN A 134 -22.53 -7.78 6.78
CA GLN A 134 -23.76 -8.56 6.95
C GLN A 134 -24.89 -7.96 6.11
N PRO A 135 -25.95 -8.73 5.82
CA PRO A 135 -27.18 -8.18 5.24
C PRO A 135 -27.66 -6.95 6.03
N ARG A 136 -28.22 -5.97 5.32
CA ARG A 136 -28.79 -4.79 5.98
C ARG A 136 -29.94 -5.22 6.88
N GLU A 137 -29.97 -4.68 8.09
CA GLU A 137 -31.09 -4.89 9.00
C GLU A 137 -32.35 -4.18 8.49
N ALA A 138 -33.51 -4.66 8.93
CA ALA A 138 -34.77 -4.00 8.66
C ALA A 138 -34.74 -2.59 9.26
N ARG A 139 -35.16 -1.59 8.48
CA ARG A 139 -35.30 -0.20 8.94
C ARG A 139 -36.56 0.42 8.36
N THR A 140 -37.19 1.28 9.13
CA THR A 140 -38.31 2.11 8.70
C THR A 140 -37.79 3.40 8.09
N VAL A 141 -38.30 3.78 6.92
CA VAL A 141 -37.99 5.07 6.28
C VAL A 141 -39.23 5.95 6.42
N SER A 142 -39.09 7.12 7.06
CA SER A 142 -40.18 8.09 7.19
C SER A 142 -40.35 8.90 5.90
N LEU A 143 -41.59 9.15 5.52
CA LEU A 143 -41.95 9.95 4.34
C LEU A 143 -42.35 11.40 4.68
N ILE A 144 -42.28 11.78 5.97
CA ILE A 144 -42.77 13.09 6.45
C ILE A 144 -41.98 14.25 5.82
N ASP A 145 -40.65 14.18 5.84
CA ASP A 145 -39.76 15.23 5.30
C ASP A 145 -39.10 14.83 3.97
N ASN A 146 -39.44 13.64 3.44
CA ASN A 146 -38.84 13.10 2.22
C ASN A 146 -39.88 12.31 1.40
N PRO A 147 -40.81 13.01 0.72
CA PRO A 147 -41.79 12.36 -0.14
C PRO A 147 -41.08 11.71 -1.35
N PRO A 148 -41.59 10.57 -1.85
CA PRO A 148 -40.99 9.91 -3.00
C PRO A 148 -41.16 10.77 -4.26
N GLU A 149 -40.05 11.08 -4.93
CA GLU A 149 -40.07 11.76 -6.23
C GLU A 149 -40.34 10.76 -7.35
N THR A 150 -41.32 11.06 -8.19
CA THR A 150 -41.63 10.24 -9.37
C THR A 150 -40.70 10.65 -10.51
N VAL A 151 -39.88 9.73 -10.99
CA VAL A 151 -38.93 9.96 -12.08
C VAL A 151 -39.49 9.37 -13.38
N THR A 152 -39.43 10.12 -14.48
CA THR A 152 -39.84 9.67 -15.82
C THR A 152 -38.63 9.39 -16.71
N PRO A 153 -38.75 8.46 -17.70
CA PRO A 153 -37.67 8.23 -18.65
C PRO A 153 -37.42 9.49 -19.50
N LEU A 154 -36.14 9.84 -19.68
CA LEU A 154 -35.75 10.96 -20.53
C LEU A 154 -36.00 10.64 -22.02
N PRO A 155 -36.42 11.64 -22.82
CA PRO A 155 -36.55 11.48 -24.26
C PRO A 155 -35.17 11.31 -24.92
N TYR A 156 -35.17 10.66 -26.08
CA TYR A 156 -33.97 10.57 -26.92
C TYR A 156 -33.55 11.96 -27.42
N GLU A 157 -32.26 12.28 -27.32
CA GLU A 157 -31.69 13.56 -27.72
C GLU A 157 -30.46 13.34 -28.63
N THR A 158 -30.30 14.20 -29.64
CA THR A 158 -29.22 14.12 -30.65
C THR A 158 -28.11 15.15 -30.44
N THR A 159 -27.99 15.75 -29.25
CA THR A 159 -26.94 16.72 -28.95
C THR A 159 -25.55 16.07 -29.04
N ILE A 160 -24.71 16.60 -29.92
CA ILE A 160 -23.32 16.19 -30.16
C ILE A 160 -22.39 17.23 -29.52
#